data_AF-A0A1I4YU39-F1
#
_entry.id   AF-A0A1I4YU39-F1
#
_cell.length_a   1.000
_cell.length_b   1.000
_cell.length_c   1.000
_cell.angle_alpha   90.00
_cell.angle_beta   90.00
_cell.angle_gamma   90.00
#
_symmetry.space_group_name_H-M   'P 1'
#
loop_
_entity.id
_entity.type
_entity.pdbx_description
1 polymer ?
#
loop_
_entity_poly.entity_id
_entity_poly.type
_entity_poly.pdbx_seq_one_letter_code
_entity_poly.pdbx_strand_id
1 'polypeptide(L)'
;MAIVRTRQPDKPENEVNVPLQASAQFQPLVSAMRLGDGINATYIRDGGIDAVDGINHLKSLEWQGKPVSRAARWSSLLGALILLLIIAFVFIRGHPTELFLGEDNRYSSPKFQTVLWFSLVISAYVAIVSHRIAAAGWNYIGEVDIPQNLLILSGISVLAFTAAKAITTGKAEGKPDMKAPAPQPRAINLITDDADKTDLGDFQMVAITILAVIIYAISAVEFMEQIEFRRVVTMPDVDATLLSIFGLRQAAYLGKKAAGER
;
A
#
# COMPACT_ATOMS: atom_id res chain seq x y z
N MET A 1 26.57 -10.16 -18.54
CA MET A 1 26.73 -11.60 -18.23
C MET A 1 26.53 -11.74 -16.73
N ALA A 2 25.40 -12.28 -16.28
CA ALA A 2 25.11 -12.44 -14.86
C ALA A 2 25.79 -13.73 -14.37
N ILE A 3 26.66 -13.61 -13.38
CA ILE A 3 27.33 -14.75 -12.74
C ILE A 3 26.66 -14.93 -11.39
N VAL A 4 25.97 -16.06 -11.20
CA VAL A 4 25.39 -16.43 -9.90
C VAL A 4 26.47 -17.17 -9.13
N ARG A 5 26.85 -16.62 -7.99
CA ARG A 5 27.77 -17.26 -7.05
C ARG A 5 26.95 -18.10 -6.09
N THR A 6 26.92 -19.41 -6.28
CA THR A 6 26.33 -20.33 -5.30
C THR A 6 27.42 -20.80 -4.33
N ARG A 7 27.12 -20.83 -3.02
CA ARG A 7 27.93 -21.56 -2.03
C ARG A 7 27.34 -22.95 -1.85
N GLN A 8 28.15 -23.98 -2.02
CA GLN A 8 27.77 -25.35 -1.69
C GLN A 8 27.74 -25.49 -0.15
N PRO A 9 26.62 -25.90 0.47
CA PRO A 9 26.53 -26.00 1.93
C PRO A 9 27.53 -26.98 2.55
N ASP A 10 27.93 -28.02 1.81
CA ASP A 10 28.87 -29.04 2.29
C ASP A 10 30.34 -28.73 1.96
N LYS A 11 30.62 -27.70 1.14
CA LYS A 11 31.98 -27.25 0.77
C LYS A 11 31.97 -25.73 0.52
N PRO A 12 32.24 -24.90 1.55
CA PRO A 12 32.10 -23.44 1.49
C PRO A 12 33.10 -22.72 0.57
N GLU A 13 34.08 -23.45 0.01
CA GLU A 13 35.20 -22.93 -0.78
C GLU A 13 35.07 -23.16 -2.29
N ASN A 14 34.01 -23.84 -2.75
CA ASN A 14 33.73 -23.99 -4.18
C ASN A 14 32.77 -22.90 -4.68
N GLU A 15 33.33 -21.75 -5.09
CA GLU A 15 32.62 -20.78 -5.92
C GLU A 15 32.39 -21.39 -7.31
N VAL A 16 31.19 -21.91 -7.58
CA VAL A 16 30.85 -22.40 -8.92
C VAL A 16 30.40 -21.20 -9.75
N ASN A 17 31.30 -20.69 -10.59
CA ASN A 17 30.95 -19.75 -11.64
C ASN A 17 30.22 -20.52 -12.75
N VAL A 18 28.92 -20.74 -12.59
CA VAL A 18 28.10 -21.27 -13.69
C VAL A 18 27.85 -20.09 -14.63
N PRO A 19 28.39 -20.09 -15.86
CA PRO A 19 27.95 -19.14 -16.86
C PRO A 19 26.45 -19.40 -17.05
N LEU A 20 25.61 -18.47 -16.61
CA LEU A 20 24.22 -18.45 -17.02
C LEU A 20 24.21 -18.10 -18.52
N GLN A 21 24.60 -19.04 -19.38
CA GLN A 21 23.92 -19.19 -20.66
C GLN A 21 22.51 -19.65 -20.31
N ALA A 22 21.74 -18.73 -19.73
CA ALA A 22 20.36 -18.94 -19.34
C ALA A 22 19.66 -19.40 -20.61
N SER A 23 19.31 -20.68 -20.64
CA SER A 23 18.37 -21.21 -21.61
C SER A 23 17.22 -20.22 -21.73
N ALA A 24 16.68 -20.01 -22.94
CA ALA A 24 15.71 -18.93 -23.21
C ALA A 24 14.58 -18.84 -22.16
N GLN A 25 14.22 -19.98 -21.56
CA GLN A 25 13.28 -20.09 -20.45
C GLN A 25 13.59 -19.26 -19.19
N PHE A 26 14.86 -19.00 -18.86
CA PHE A 26 15.27 -18.25 -17.65
C PHE A 26 15.65 -16.79 -17.93
N GLN A 27 15.66 -16.37 -19.20
CA GLN A 27 15.99 -14.99 -19.58
C GLN A 27 15.16 -13.93 -18.86
N PRO A 28 13.83 -14.09 -18.66
CA PRO A 28 13.04 -13.08 -17.94
C PRO A 28 13.47 -12.88 -16.47
N LEU A 29 13.89 -13.95 -15.80
CA LEU A 29 14.31 -13.87 -14.39
C LEU A 29 15.73 -13.28 -14.31
N VAL A 30 16.63 -13.73 -15.18
CA VAL A 30 18.01 -13.24 -15.25
C VAL A 30 18.09 -11.77 -15.65
N SER A 31 17.21 -11.30 -16.54
CA SER A 31 17.14 -9.88 -16.92
C SER A 31 16.60 -8.99 -15.81
N ALA A 32 15.79 -9.54 -14.90
CA ALA A 32 15.25 -8.83 -13.75
C ALA A 32 16.19 -8.79 -12.53
N MET A 33 17.25 -9.61 -12.51
CA MET A 33 18.20 -9.68 -11.39
C MET A 33 19.02 -8.41 -11.23
N ARG A 34 19.18 -7.99 -9.97
CA ARG A 34 20.06 -6.91 -9.54
C ARG A 34 21.09 -7.43 -8.55
N LEU A 35 22.19 -6.70 -8.43
CA LEU A 35 23.23 -7.01 -7.44
C LEU A 35 22.61 -6.91 -6.02
N GLY A 36 22.64 -8.03 -5.30
CA GLY A 36 22.08 -8.14 -3.95
C GLY A 36 20.83 -9.00 -3.85
N ASP A 37 20.23 -9.42 -4.98
CA ASP A 37 19.08 -10.32 -4.95
C ASP A 37 19.45 -11.75 -4.51
N GLY A 38 18.56 -12.37 -3.73
CA GLY A 38 18.65 -13.78 -3.36
C GLY A 38 17.94 -14.69 -4.36
N ILE A 39 18.62 -15.74 -4.83
CA ILE A 39 18.05 -16.71 -5.76
C ILE A 39 18.35 -18.16 -5.33
N ASN A 40 17.38 -19.03 -5.55
CA ASN A 40 17.54 -20.48 -5.42
C ASN A 40 17.74 -21.09 -6.81
N ALA A 41 18.83 -21.83 -6.99
CA ALA A 41 19.13 -22.54 -8.23
C ALA A 41 19.17 -24.05 -7.95
N THR A 42 18.31 -24.81 -8.63
CA THR A 42 18.31 -26.28 -8.57
C THR A 42 18.99 -26.82 -9.81
N TYR A 43 19.96 -27.69 -9.63
CA TYR A 43 20.71 -28.29 -10.72
C TYR A 43 20.47 -29.80 -10.82
N ILE A 44 20.52 -30.33 -12.04
CA ILE A 44 20.54 -31.77 -12.31
C ILE A 44 21.98 -32.17 -12.66
N ARG A 45 22.45 -33.22 -11.98
CA ARG A 45 23.67 -33.94 -12.34
C ARG A 45 23.25 -35.23 -13.05
N ASP A 46 23.57 -35.35 -14.32
CA ASP A 46 23.36 -36.60 -15.04
C ASP A 46 24.44 -37.62 -14.63
N GLY A 47 24.03 -38.83 -14.27
CA GLY A 47 24.92 -39.91 -13.85
C GLY A 47 24.96 -40.22 -12.34
N GLY A 48 24.14 -39.55 -11.52
CA GLY A 48 24.02 -39.84 -10.08
C GLY A 48 25.13 -39.19 -9.23
N ILE A 49 25.14 -39.51 -7.92
CA ILE A 49 26.06 -38.89 -6.93
C ILE A 49 27.54 -39.14 -7.24
N ASP A 50 27.85 -40.19 -8.00
CA ASP A 50 29.21 -40.66 -8.29
C ASP A 50 29.72 -40.24 -9.70
N ALA A 51 28.94 -39.46 -10.45
CA ALA A 51 29.36 -38.96 -11.77
C ALA A 51 30.51 -37.93 -11.63
N VAL A 52 31.59 -38.19 -12.37
CA VAL A 52 32.80 -37.36 -12.44
C VAL A 52 32.57 -36.11 -13.30
N ASP A 53 31.68 -36.20 -14.29
CA ASP A 53 31.22 -35.06 -15.06
C ASP A 53 30.25 -34.22 -14.23
N GLY A 54 30.59 -32.95 -14.07
CA GLY A 54 29.98 -32.03 -13.13
C GLY A 54 28.51 -31.70 -13.39
N ILE A 55 28.08 -30.58 -12.83
CA ILE A 55 26.70 -30.09 -12.94
C ILE A 55 26.35 -29.83 -14.42
N ASN A 56 25.45 -30.63 -15.02
CA ASN A 56 25.22 -30.60 -16.46
C ASN A 56 24.10 -29.63 -16.88
N HIS A 57 23.00 -29.51 -16.10
CA HIS A 57 21.87 -28.65 -16.48
C HIS A 57 21.18 -27.96 -15.29
N LEU A 58 20.75 -26.71 -15.48
CA LEU A 58 19.93 -25.94 -14.53
C LEU A 58 18.46 -26.35 -14.68
N LYS A 59 17.85 -26.91 -13.61
CA LYS A 59 16.46 -27.39 -13.57
C LYS A 59 15.48 -26.27 -13.25
N SER A 60 15.78 -25.50 -12.21
CA SER A 60 14.95 -24.36 -11.81
C SER A 60 15.80 -23.21 -11.29
N LEU A 61 15.29 -22.02 -11.53
CA LEU A 61 15.85 -20.77 -11.04
C LEU A 61 14.67 -19.95 -10.54
N GLU A 62 14.62 -19.73 -9.22
CA GLU A 62 13.49 -19.07 -8.55
C GLU A 62 14.04 -18.03 -7.57
N TRP A 63 13.24 -17.02 -7.28
CA TRP A 63 13.61 -16.05 -6.25
C TRP A 63 13.63 -16.74 -4.90
N GLN A 64 14.68 -16.48 -4.13
CA GLN A 64 14.70 -16.89 -2.75
C GLN A 64 13.60 -16.13 -2.02
N GLY A 65 12.79 -16.81 -1.22
CA GLY A 65 11.73 -16.17 -0.47
C GLY A 65 11.44 -16.88 0.82
N LYS A 66 10.83 -16.14 1.74
CA LYS A 66 10.37 -16.67 3.03
C LYS A 66 8.85 -16.58 3.10
N PRO A 67 8.15 -17.71 3.32
CA PRO A 67 6.71 -17.67 3.53
C PRO A 67 6.40 -17.03 4.88
N VAL A 68 5.38 -16.17 4.90
CA VAL A 68 4.89 -15.53 6.14
C VAL A 68 3.50 -16.07 6.45
N SER A 69 3.21 -16.37 7.71
CA SER A 69 1.88 -16.85 8.11
C SER A 69 0.82 -15.74 7.96
N ARG A 70 -0.41 -16.09 7.57
CA ARG A 70 -1.51 -15.12 7.41
C ARG A 70 -1.73 -14.26 8.66
N ALA A 71 -1.63 -14.85 9.84
CA ALA A 71 -1.76 -14.13 11.11
C ALA A 71 -0.67 -13.07 11.30
N ALA A 72 0.58 -13.38 10.95
CA ALA A 72 1.70 -12.43 11.02
C ALA A 72 1.57 -11.28 10.01
N ARG A 73 0.99 -11.54 8.83
CA ARG A 73 0.71 -10.51 7.82
C ARG A 73 -0.32 -9.50 8.36
N TRP A 74 -1.46 -9.99 8.85
CA TRP A 74 -2.49 -9.13 9.44
C TRP A 74 -2.02 -8.40 10.70
N SER A 75 -1.30 -9.08 11.60
CA SER A 75 -0.80 -8.44 12.82
C SER A 75 0.20 -7.33 12.53
N SER A 76 1.06 -7.50 11.52
CA SER A 76 2.01 -6.46 11.10
C SER A 76 1.30 -5.23 10.51
N LEU A 77 0.26 -5.44 9.70
CA LEU A 77 -0.54 -4.35 9.13
C LEU A 77 -1.28 -3.58 10.22
N LEU A 78 -1.96 -4.29 11.12
CA LEU A 78 -2.68 -3.69 12.24
C LEU A 78 -1.73 -3.03 13.25
N GLY A 79 -0.58 -3.63 13.52
CA GLY A 79 0.46 -3.07 14.37
C GLY A 79 1.00 -1.75 13.83
N ALA A 80 1.28 -1.69 12.52
CA ALA A 80 1.70 -0.46 11.85
C ALA A 80 0.61 0.62 11.89
N LEU A 81 -0.66 0.23 11.71
CA LEU A 81 -1.80 1.14 11.80
C LEU A 81 -1.97 1.71 13.21
N ILE A 82 -1.92 0.86 14.23
CA ILE A 82 -2.01 1.28 15.63
C ILE A 82 -0.84 2.21 15.98
N LEU A 83 0.38 1.89 15.54
CA LEU A 83 1.54 2.75 15.75
C LEU A 83 1.34 4.14 15.13
N LEU A 84 0.85 4.21 13.89
CA LEU A 84 0.53 5.48 13.24
C LEU A 84 -0.55 6.26 13.99
N LEU A 85 -1.59 5.60 14.47
CA LEU A 85 -2.65 6.24 15.25
C LEU A 85 -2.14 6.76 16.60
N ILE A 86 -1.24 6.02 17.27
CA ILE A 86 -0.58 6.47 18.50
C ILE A 86 0.29 7.70 18.21
N ILE A 87 1.09 7.68 17.14
CA ILE A 87 1.90 8.83 16.73
C ILE A 87 0.98 10.03 16.48
N ALA A 88 -0.07 9.86 15.69
CA ALA A 88 -1.04 10.92 15.42
C ALA A 88 -1.67 11.48 16.72
N PHE A 89 -2.07 10.61 17.65
CA PHE A 89 -2.63 10.99 18.94
C PHE A 89 -1.66 11.84 19.77
N VAL A 90 -0.37 11.47 19.80
CA VAL A 90 0.69 12.23 20.49
C VAL A 90 0.88 13.60 19.84
N PHE A 91 0.92 13.67 18.51
CA PHE A 91 1.09 14.94 17.78
C PHE A 91 -0.09 15.90 17.98
N ILE A 92 -1.30 15.37 18.16
CA ILE A 92 -2.53 16.15 18.36
C ILE A 92 -2.79 16.40 19.86
N ARG A 93 -1.80 16.13 20.72
CA ARG A 93 -1.86 16.38 22.18
C ARG A 93 -3.10 15.78 22.86
N GLY A 94 -3.63 14.68 22.33
CA GLY A 94 -4.80 14.02 22.91
C GLY A 94 -6.16 14.57 22.50
N HIS A 95 -6.26 15.39 21.44
CA HIS A 95 -7.53 15.82 20.84
C HIS A 95 -7.84 15.08 19.51
N PRO A 96 -8.07 13.76 19.51
CA PRO A 96 -8.23 12.96 18.28
C PRO A 96 -9.45 13.38 17.44
N THR A 97 -10.39 14.10 18.04
CA THR A 97 -11.57 14.65 17.37
C THR A 97 -11.20 15.69 16.31
N GLU A 98 -10.08 16.42 16.45
CA GLU A 98 -9.62 17.42 15.49
C GLU A 98 -9.20 16.84 14.11
N LEU A 99 -8.80 15.56 14.07
CA LEU A 99 -8.48 14.84 12.82
C LEU A 99 -9.70 14.67 11.91
N PHE A 100 -10.88 14.50 12.53
CA PHE A 100 -12.10 14.11 11.84
C PHE A 100 -13.16 15.21 11.83
N LEU A 101 -13.05 16.22 12.71
CA LEU A 101 -13.93 17.39 12.75
C LEU A 101 -13.62 18.40 11.63
N GLY A 102 -14.64 18.89 10.95
CA GLY A 102 -14.63 20.13 10.17
C GLY A 102 -14.72 21.39 11.03
N GLU A 103 -14.54 22.57 10.41
CA GLU A 103 -14.59 23.88 11.09
C GLU A 103 -15.96 24.16 11.76
N ASP A 104 -17.02 23.46 11.36
CA ASP A 104 -18.39 23.61 11.87
C ASP A 104 -18.75 22.70 13.07
N ASN A 105 -17.76 22.06 13.73
CA ASN A 105 -17.98 21.06 14.79
C ASN A 105 -18.71 19.78 14.31
N ARG A 106 -18.69 19.50 12.99
CA ARG A 106 -19.30 18.33 12.33
C ARG A 106 -18.22 17.43 11.73
N TYR A 107 -18.42 16.12 11.71
CA TYR A 107 -17.51 15.19 11.02
C TYR A 107 -17.50 15.47 9.52
N SER A 108 -16.32 15.47 8.90
CA SER A 108 -16.16 15.75 7.46
C SER A 108 -15.78 14.48 6.71
N SER A 109 -16.66 14.00 5.83
CA SER A 109 -16.45 12.78 5.02
C SER A 109 -15.14 12.80 4.20
N PRO A 110 -14.72 13.93 3.59
CA PRO A 110 -13.41 14.03 2.93
C PRO A 110 -12.19 13.91 3.87
N LYS A 111 -12.28 14.41 5.10
CA LYS A 111 -11.22 14.25 6.12
C LYS A 111 -11.10 12.79 6.54
N PHE A 112 -12.24 12.17 6.85
CA PHE A 112 -12.29 10.75 7.20
C PHE A 112 -11.70 9.87 6.09
N GLN A 113 -12.09 10.11 4.84
CA GLN A 113 -11.54 9.38 3.70
C GLN A 113 -10.03 9.52 3.61
N THR A 114 -9.52 10.76 3.67
CA THR A 114 -8.09 11.04 3.52
C THR A 114 -7.30 10.36 4.65
N VAL A 115 -7.73 10.52 5.90
CA VAL A 115 -7.08 9.89 7.05
C VAL A 115 -7.10 8.37 6.92
N LEU A 116 -8.25 7.77 6.60
CA LEU A 116 -8.38 6.32 6.50
C LEU A 116 -7.52 5.75 5.37
N TRP A 117 -7.57 6.34 4.19
CA TRP A 117 -6.80 5.90 3.02
C TRP A 117 -5.28 6.02 3.25
N PHE A 118 -4.81 7.20 3.66
CA PHE A 118 -3.38 7.40 3.86
C PHE A 118 -2.83 6.59 5.03
N SER A 119 -3.59 6.45 6.12
CA SER A 119 -3.16 5.60 7.24
C SER A 119 -2.98 4.15 6.78
N LEU A 120 -3.88 3.64 5.94
CA LEU A 120 -3.75 2.29 5.39
C LEU A 120 -2.52 2.16 4.48
N VAL A 121 -2.32 3.08 3.53
CA VAL A 121 -1.20 3.02 2.58
C VAL A 121 0.15 3.07 3.31
N ILE A 122 0.30 3.98 4.28
CA ILE A 122 1.52 4.07 5.09
C ILE A 122 1.69 2.82 5.96
N SER A 123 0.62 2.30 6.55
CA SER A 123 0.68 1.04 7.32
C SER A 123 1.13 -0.13 6.48
N ALA A 124 0.61 -0.26 5.25
CA ALA A 124 1.00 -1.29 4.30
C ALA A 124 2.48 -1.18 3.93
N TYR A 125 2.97 0.05 3.66
CA TYR A 125 4.38 0.29 3.39
C TYR A 125 5.26 -0.15 4.56
N VAL A 126 4.94 0.27 5.78
CA VAL A 126 5.69 -0.09 7.00
C VAL A 126 5.66 -1.61 7.23
N ALA A 127 4.50 -2.26 7.05
CA ALA A 127 4.37 -3.71 7.21
C ALA A 127 5.24 -4.48 6.19
N ILE A 128 5.20 -4.09 4.91
CA ILE A 128 6.01 -4.70 3.85
C ILE A 128 7.50 -4.54 4.15
N VAL A 129 7.95 -3.33 4.47
CA VAL A 129 9.36 -3.07 4.80
C VAL A 129 9.79 -3.86 6.05
N SER A 130 8.92 -3.95 7.07
CA SER A 130 9.21 -4.72 8.28
C SER A 130 9.42 -6.21 8.00
N HIS A 131 8.57 -6.82 7.17
CA HIS A 131 8.73 -8.22 6.76
C HIS A 131 9.99 -8.43 5.90
N ARG A 132 10.31 -7.48 5.01
CA ARG A 132 11.55 -7.54 4.22
C ARG A 132 12.80 -7.50 5.09
N ILE A 133 12.86 -6.58 6.06
CA ILE A 133 13.97 -6.51 7.01
C ILE A 133 14.04 -7.77 7.88
N ALA A 134 12.90 -8.28 8.35
CA ALA A 134 12.86 -9.49 9.18
C ALA A 134 13.24 -10.77 8.42
N ALA A 135 13.02 -10.82 7.10
CA ALA A 135 13.31 -11.98 6.27
C ALA A 135 14.73 -11.95 5.67
N ALA A 136 15.16 -10.79 5.16
CA ALA A 136 16.37 -10.66 4.35
C ALA A 136 17.43 -9.71 4.97
N GLY A 137 17.10 -9.04 6.07
CA GLY A 137 18.01 -8.17 6.83
C GLY A 137 17.96 -6.70 6.45
N TRP A 138 18.74 -5.88 7.15
CA TRP A 138 18.74 -4.41 7.04
C TRP A 138 19.15 -3.87 5.67
N ASN A 139 19.85 -4.66 4.84
CA ASN A 139 20.22 -4.26 3.48
C ASN A 139 19.02 -4.11 2.53
N TYR A 140 17.83 -4.56 2.96
CA TYR A 140 16.57 -4.46 2.22
C TYR A 140 15.65 -3.35 2.77
N ILE A 141 16.20 -2.41 3.54
CA ILE A 141 15.47 -1.21 3.96
C ILE A 141 15.29 -0.28 2.76
N GLY A 142 14.06 0.16 2.50
CA GLY A 142 13.74 1.00 1.33
C GLY A 142 13.64 0.20 0.03
N GLU A 143 13.82 0.88 -1.11
CA GLU A 143 13.67 0.30 -2.47
C GLU A 143 12.28 -0.37 -2.68
N VAL A 144 11.25 0.20 -2.05
CA VAL A 144 9.85 -0.18 -2.22
C VAL A 144 9.16 0.88 -3.08
N ASP A 145 8.85 0.52 -4.32
CA ASP A 145 8.22 1.41 -5.29
C ASP A 145 6.71 1.49 -5.04
N ILE A 146 6.17 2.70 -5.16
CA ILE A 146 4.73 2.95 -5.13
C ILE A 146 4.24 2.92 -6.58
N PRO A 147 3.33 2.00 -6.95
CA PRO A 147 2.84 1.90 -8.32
C PRO A 147 1.99 3.12 -8.70
N GLN A 148 1.87 3.34 -10.01
CA GLN A 148 1.30 4.56 -10.56
C GLN A 148 -0.16 4.77 -10.16
N ASN A 149 -1.03 3.75 -10.22
CA ASN A 149 -2.45 3.94 -9.91
C ASN A 149 -2.64 4.22 -8.42
N LEU A 150 -1.87 3.56 -7.54
CA LEU A 150 -1.85 3.86 -6.11
C LEU A 150 -1.44 5.32 -5.82
N LEU A 151 -0.43 5.82 -6.54
CA LEU A 151 0.05 7.20 -6.41
C LEU A 151 -1.01 8.20 -6.89
N ILE A 152 -1.61 7.95 -8.07
CA ILE A 152 -2.68 8.80 -8.62
C ILE A 152 -3.89 8.82 -7.67
N LEU A 153 -4.32 7.66 -7.18
CA LEU A 153 -5.44 7.54 -6.24
C LEU A 153 -5.22 8.34 -4.95
N SER A 154 -4.00 8.28 -4.44
CA SER A 154 -3.57 9.05 -3.26
C SER A 154 -3.55 10.55 -3.57
N GLY A 155 -3.04 10.96 -4.73
CA GLY A 155 -3.05 12.35 -5.20
C GLY A 155 -4.46 12.92 -5.37
N ILE A 156 -5.37 12.17 -5.98
CA ILE A 156 -6.79 12.52 -6.13
C ILE A 156 -7.44 12.77 -4.76
N SER A 157 -7.11 11.96 -3.74
CA SER A 157 -7.64 12.13 -2.38
C SER A 157 -7.22 13.46 -1.75
N VAL A 158 -5.95 13.85 -1.88
CA VAL A 158 -5.44 15.12 -1.34
C VAL A 158 -6.01 16.31 -2.10
N LEU A 159 -6.07 16.23 -3.44
CA LEU A 159 -6.65 17.27 -4.28
C LEU A 159 -8.12 17.49 -3.95
N ALA A 160 -8.90 16.43 -3.77
CA ALA A 160 -10.30 16.55 -3.41
C ALA A 160 -10.51 17.16 -2.02
N PHE A 161 -9.70 16.78 -1.03
CA PHE A 161 -9.73 17.38 0.30
C PHE A 161 -9.44 18.88 0.26
N THR A 162 -8.35 19.28 -0.42
CA THR A 162 -7.93 20.69 -0.52
C THR A 162 -8.92 21.53 -1.31
N ALA A 163 -9.45 21.01 -2.43
CA ALA A 163 -10.50 21.67 -3.21
C ALA A 163 -11.79 21.83 -2.40
N ALA A 164 -12.22 20.78 -1.68
CA ALA A 164 -13.39 20.83 -0.82
C ALA A 164 -13.22 21.89 0.29
N LYS A 165 -12.03 22.04 0.86
CA LYS A 165 -11.72 23.06 1.88
C LYS A 165 -11.75 24.47 1.29
N ALA A 166 -11.14 24.68 0.13
CA ALA A 166 -11.12 25.98 -0.55
C ALA A 166 -12.53 26.48 -0.91
N ILE A 167 -13.41 25.57 -1.37
CA ILE A 167 -14.81 25.92 -1.68
C ILE A 167 -15.57 26.32 -0.41
N THR A 168 -15.33 25.65 0.73
CA THR A 168 -15.99 26.03 2.00
C THR A 168 -15.51 27.36 2.54
N THR A 169 -14.20 27.61 2.54
CA THR A 169 -13.63 28.86 3.04
C THR A 169 -14.03 30.04 2.16
N GLY A 170 -13.98 29.88 0.83
CA GLY A 170 -14.41 30.93 -0.11
C GLY A 170 -15.91 31.24 -0.02
N LYS A 171 -16.76 30.26 0.33
CA LYS A 171 -18.18 30.50 0.62
C LYS A 171 -18.40 31.20 1.96
N ALA A 172 -17.57 30.92 2.97
CA ALA A 172 -17.64 31.58 4.29
C ALA A 172 -17.26 33.07 4.22
N GLU A 173 -16.33 33.44 3.33
CA GLU A 173 -15.95 34.85 3.09
C GLU A 173 -17.03 35.65 2.35
N GLY A 174 -17.92 34.98 1.60
CA GLY A 174 -18.94 35.62 0.76
C GLY A 174 -20.37 35.69 1.34
N LYS A 175 -20.67 34.95 2.43
CA LYS A 175 -21.98 34.98 3.12
C LYS A 175 -21.80 34.83 4.63
N PRO A 176 -22.36 35.72 5.48
CA PRO A 176 -22.22 35.67 6.95
C PRO A 176 -23.08 34.59 7.61
N ASP A 177 -23.58 33.61 6.84
CA ASP A 177 -24.42 32.53 7.34
C ASP A 177 -23.54 31.31 7.67
N MET A 178 -22.60 31.53 8.60
CA MET A 178 -21.89 30.44 9.26
C MET A 178 -22.93 29.66 10.07
N LYS A 179 -23.01 28.35 9.85
CA LYS A 179 -23.87 27.50 10.70
C LYS A 179 -23.49 27.72 12.15
N ALA A 180 -24.50 27.90 13.01
CA ALA A 180 -24.28 27.80 14.44
C ALA A 180 -23.61 26.45 14.75
N PRO A 181 -22.52 26.41 15.54
CA PRO A 181 -21.82 25.19 15.89
C PRO A 181 -22.80 24.14 16.42
N ALA A 182 -22.75 22.92 15.88
CA ALA A 182 -23.60 21.85 16.39
C ALA A 182 -23.23 21.56 17.86
N PRO A 183 -24.20 21.43 18.80
CA PRO A 183 -23.91 21.25 20.22
C PRO A 183 -23.10 19.99 20.55
N GLN A 184 -23.22 18.92 19.74
CA GLN A 184 -22.47 17.66 19.91
C GLN A 184 -22.20 16.96 18.56
N PRO A 185 -20.97 16.48 18.30
CA PRO A 185 -20.63 15.74 17.09
C PRO A 185 -21.18 14.29 17.15
N ARG A 186 -22.06 13.91 16.21
CA ARG A 186 -22.61 12.55 16.10
C ARG A 186 -22.02 11.82 14.89
N ALA A 187 -21.72 10.54 15.03
CA ALA A 187 -21.17 9.70 13.94
C ALA A 187 -22.11 9.59 12.73
N ILE A 188 -23.42 9.75 12.92
CA ILE A 188 -24.39 9.79 11.80
C ILE A 188 -24.14 10.97 10.85
N ASN A 189 -23.52 12.07 11.33
CA ASN A 189 -23.17 13.22 10.49
C ASN A 189 -22.16 12.88 9.37
N LEU A 190 -21.54 11.69 9.37
CA LEU A 190 -20.72 11.19 8.26
C LEU A 190 -21.55 10.77 7.04
N ILE A 191 -22.84 10.47 7.23
CA ILE A 191 -23.75 9.95 6.21
C ILE A 191 -25.02 10.78 6.07
N THR A 192 -25.16 11.86 6.84
CA THR A 192 -26.39 12.64 6.96
C THR A 192 -26.11 14.12 6.75
N ASP A 193 -26.88 14.75 5.84
CA ASP A 193 -26.87 16.18 5.55
C ASP A 193 -27.41 17.01 6.73
N ASP A 194 -27.24 18.32 6.63
CA ASP A 194 -27.65 19.37 7.57
C ASP A 194 -29.13 19.31 8.00
N ALA A 195 -29.97 18.61 7.25
CA ALA A 195 -31.40 18.40 7.50
C ALA A 195 -31.73 17.03 8.11
N ASP A 196 -30.74 16.30 8.64
CA ASP A 196 -30.89 14.95 9.19
C ASP A 196 -31.38 13.91 8.16
N LYS A 197 -31.13 14.18 6.86
CA LYS A 197 -31.41 13.28 5.72
C LYS A 197 -30.13 12.67 5.18
N THR A 198 -30.14 11.38 4.87
CA THR A 198 -28.96 10.70 4.29
C THR A 198 -28.58 11.37 2.97
N ASP A 199 -27.38 11.96 2.89
CA ASP A 199 -26.87 12.48 1.63
C ASP A 199 -26.31 11.34 0.79
N LEU A 200 -26.78 11.22 -0.45
CA LEU A 200 -26.29 10.20 -1.37
C LEU A 200 -24.80 10.40 -1.69
N GLY A 201 -24.34 11.64 -1.79
CA GLY A 201 -22.94 11.98 -2.08
C GLY A 201 -22.00 11.59 -0.93
N ASP A 202 -22.34 11.96 0.31
CA ASP A 202 -21.55 11.60 1.48
C ASP A 202 -21.58 10.09 1.76
N PHE A 203 -22.74 9.43 1.59
CA PHE A 203 -22.83 7.97 1.68
C PHE A 203 -21.96 7.27 0.63
N GLN A 204 -22.02 7.70 -0.63
CA GLN A 204 -21.17 7.16 -1.70
C GLN A 204 -19.67 7.39 -1.42
N MET A 205 -19.32 8.55 -0.84
CA MET A 205 -17.94 8.85 -0.42
C MET A 205 -17.45 7.84 0.61
N VAL A 206 -18.21 7.61 1.67
CA VAL A 206 -17.85 6.65 2.73
C VAL A 206 -17.82 5.22 2.20
N ALA A 207 -18.86 4.77 1.49
CA ALA A 207 -18.99 3.39 1.02
C ALA A 207 -17.85 2.99 0.06
N ILE A 208 -17.55 3.81 -0.94
CA ILE A 208 -16.48 3.51 -1.91
C ILE A 208 -15.10 3.58 -1.24
N THR A 209 -14.93 4.43 -0.22
CA THR A 209 -13.67 4.50 0.53
C THR A 209 -13.46 3.23 1.35
N ILE A 210 -14.49 2.75 2.03
CA ILE A 210 -14.44 1.47 2.77
C ILE A 210 -14.12 0.32 1.81
N LEU A 211 -14.77 0.29 0.64
CA LEU A 211 -14.49 -0.72 -0.38
C LEU A 211 -13.02 -0.67 -0.83
N ALA A 212 -12.50 0.52 -1.16
CA ALA A 212 -11.11 0.68 -1.57
C ALA A 212 -10.12 0.25 -0.48
N VAL A 213 -10.41 0.60 0.78
CA VAL A 213 -9.63 0.22 1.96
C VAL A 213 -9.59 -1.29 2.14
N ILE A 214 -10.74 -1.97 2.04
CA ILE A 214 -10.82 -3.43 2.19
C ILE A 214 -10.04 -4.13 1.08
N ILE A 215 -10.28 -3.76 -0.18
CA ILE A 215 -9.60 -4.36 -1.34
C ILE A 215 -8.09 -4.18 -1.20
N TYR A 216 -7.64 -2.95 -0.94
CA TYR A 216 -6.22 -2.66 -0.83
C TYR A 216 -5.56 -3.34 0.38
N ALA A 217 -6.24 -3.43 1.53
CA ALA A 217 -5.75 -4.15 2.70
C ALA A 217 -5.54 -5.64 2.41
N ILE A 218 -6.50 -6.28 1.71
CA ILE A 218 -6.38 -7.67 1.28
C ILE A 218 -5.22 -7.82 0.30
N SER A 219 -5.13 -6.96 -0.72
CA SER A 219 -4.01 -6.99 -1.69
C SER A 219 -2.65 -6.83 -1.00
N ALA A 220 -2.53 -5.94 -0.01
CA ALA A 220 -1.31 -5.77 0.78
C ALA A 220 -0.96 -7.01 1.62
N VAL A 221 -1.96 -7.64 2.22
CA VAL A 221 -1.76 -8.87 3.01
C VAL A 221 -1.36 -10.06 2.14
N GLU A 222 -2.03 -10.25 1.01
CA GLU A 222 -1.69 -11.33 0.07
C GLU A 222 -0.32 -11.09 -0.57
N PHE A 223 0.05 -9.84 -0.85
CA PHE A 223 1.38 -9.49 -1.33
C PHE A 223 2.50 -9.94 -0.37
N MET A 224 2.24 -9.93 0.94
CA MET A 224 3.21 -10.38 1.95
C MET A 224 3.27 -11.91 2.10
N GLU A 225 2.64 -12.69 1.22
CA GLU A 225 2.64 -14.15 1.30
C GLU A 225 4.02 -14.77 1.21
N GLN A 226 4.75 -14.37 0.19
CA GLN A 226 6.09 -14.83 -0.08
C GLN A 226 6.97 -13.61 -0.22
N ILE A 227 7.74 -13.34 0.82
CA ILE A 227 8.69 -12.23 0.82
C ILE A 227 9.89 -12.65 -0.02
N GLU A 228 9.87 -12.27 -1.30
CA GLU A 228 10.98 -12.49 -2.22
C GLU A 228 12.16 -11.59 -1.86
N PHE A 229 13.37 -12.14 -1.90
CA PHE A 229 14.62 -11.46 -1.57
C PHE A 229 15.09 -10.65 -2.77
N ARG A 230 14.19 -9.82 -3.30
CA ARG A 230 14.50 -8.84 -4.33
C ARG A 230 14.88 -7.53 -3.68
N ARG A 231 15.85 -6.84 -4.26
CA ARG A 231 16.33 -5.55 -3.81
C ARG A 231 15.28 -4.46 -4.03
N VAL A 232 14.65 -4.46 -5.20
CA VAL A 232 13.50 -3.60 -5.52
C VAL A 232 12.22 -4.41 -5.53
N VAL A 233 11.21 -3.89 -4.85
CA VAL A 233 9.87 -4.46 -4.78
C VAL A 233 8.84 -3.37 -5.02
N THR A 234 7.84 -3.63 -5.86
CA THR A 234 6.71 -2.70 -6.05
C THR A 234 5.55 -3.13 -5.16
N MET A 235 4.94 -2.17 -4.45
CA MET A 235 3.71 -2.42 -3.68
C MET A 235 2.59 -2.93 -4.59
N PRO A 236 1.57 -3.62 -4.04
CA PRO A 236 0.40 -3.98 -4.82
C PRO A 236 -0.24 -2.73 -5.41
N ASP A 237 -0.56 -2.79 -6.71
CA ASP A 237 -1.23 -1.69 -7.39
C ASP A 237 -2.75 -1.74 -7.19
N VAL A 238 -3.38 -0.60 -7.43
CA VAL A 238 -4.83 -0.49 -7.46
C VAL A 238 -5.31 -0.64 -8.90
N ASP A 239 -6.36 -1.43 -9.12
CA ASP A 239 -6.94 -1.61 -10.45
C ASP A 239 -7.48 -0.30 -11.03
N ALA A 240 -7.36 -0.14 -12.35
CA ALA A 240 -7.82 1.03 -13.08
C ALA A 240 -9.33 1.29 -12.89
N THR A 241 -10.13 0.25 -12.70
CA THR A 241 -11.57 0.35 -12.38
C THR A 241 -11.77 1.04 -11.04
N LEU A 242 -11.05 0.60 -10.01
CA LEU A 242 -11.16 1.21 -8.67
C LEU A 242 -10.67 2.65 -8.70
N LEU A 243 -9.58 2.93 -9.41
CA LEU A 243 -9.09 4.30 -9.66
C LEU A 243 -10.16 5.18 -10.34
N SER A 244 -10.80 4.66 -11.39
CA SER A 244 -11.82 5.38 -12.16
C SER A 244 -13.05 5.68 -11.32
N ILE A 245 -13.56 4.70 -10.56
CA ILE A 245 -14.70 4.89 -9.64
C ILE A 245 -14.36 5.96 -8.59
N PHE A 246 -13.14 5.92 -8.05
CA PHE A 246 -12.70 6.88 -7.03
C PHE A 246 -12.62 8.30 -7.59
N GLY A 247 -12.06 8.46 -8.80
CA GLY A 247 -11.96 9.74 -9.50
C GLY A 247 -13.32 10.33 -9.88
N LEU A 248 -14.20 9.52 -10.50
CA LEU A 248 -15.56 9.92 -10.86
C LEU A 248 -16.36 10.41 -9.64
N ARG A 249 -16.21 9.71 -8.52
CA ARG A 249 -16.87 10.08 -7.26
C ARG A 249 -16.34 11.39 -6.68
N GLN A 250 -15.03 11.65 -6.70
CA GLN A 250 -14.50 12.95 -6.24
C GLN A 250 -14.99 14.09 -7.14
N ALA A 251 -15.05 13.86 -8.45
CA ALA A 251 -15.60 14.82 -9.39
C ALA A 251 -17.09 15.11 -9.11
N ALA A 252 -17.90 14.07 -8.88
CA ALA A 252 -19.32 14.23 -8.53
C ALA A 252 -19.51 15.01 -7.21
N TYR A 253 -18.73 14.69 -6.17
CA TYR A 253 -18.80 15.39 -4.88
C TYR A 253 -18.42 16.87 -5.00
N LEU A 254 -17.30 17.17 -5.67
CA LEU A 254 -16.86 18.55 -5.90
C LEU A 254 -17.85 19.32 -6.78
N GLY A 255 -18.44 18.65 -7.79
CA GLY A 255 -19.49 19.20 -8.64
C GLY A 255 -20.73 19.62 -7.84
N LYS A 256 -21.26 18.72 -6.99
CA LYS A 256 -22.36 19.02 -6.06
C LYS A 256 -22.02 20.23 -5.18
N LYS A 257 -20.83 20.22 -4.60
CA LYS A 257 -20.35 21.29 -3.69
C LYS A 257 -20.17 22.64 -4.39
N ALA A 258 -19.72 22.64 -5.65
CA ALA A 258 -19.58 23.83 -6.48
C ALA A 258 -20.94 24.39 -6.90
N ALA A 259 -21.88 23.53 -7.32
CA ALA A 259 -23.25 23.90 -7.67
C ALA A 259 -24.04 24.52 -6.50
N GLY A 260 -23.60 24.27 -5.26
CA GLY A 260 -24.26 24.82 -4.07
C GLY A 260 -25.49 24.03 -3.64
N GLU A 261 -25.74 22.88 -4.27
CA GLU A 261 -26.61 21.85 -3.74
C GLU A 261 -25.98 21.33 -2.44
N ARG A 262 -26.63 21.64 -1.32
CA ARG A 262 -26.27 21.10 0.00
C ARG A 262 -26.86 19.70 0.10
#